data_AF-A0A7S3M1X2-F1
#
_entry.id   AF-A0A7S3M1X2-F1
#
_cell.length_a   1.000
_cell.length_b   1.000
_cell.length_c   1.000
_cell.angle_alpha   90.00
_cell.angle_beta   90.00
_cell.angle_gamma   90.00
#
_symmetry.space_group_name_H-M   'P 1'
#
loop_
_entity.id
_entity.type
_entity.pdbx_description
1 polymer ?
#
loop_
_entity_poly.entity_id
_entity_poly.type
_entity_poly.pdbx_seq_one_letter_code
_entity_poly.pdbx_strand_id
1 'polypeptide(L)'
;SLDFRKGSHFCGELLPMRPSFVSRFSDVFSVNERLVLTGSWKQGQMNLVAVAAQNVGSIYLDFDEKLKTNRLRDIVVHCGGDVSNKRFVEPIHLDAGDALGGFRMGSTVALIFEASPGFQWDVAQGDRVQVGKKLGEASGR
;
A
#
# COMPACT_ATOMS: atom_id res chain seq x y z
N SER A 1 -14.51 -8.76 -4.05
CA SER A 1 -13.47 -9.46 -3.29
C SER A 1 -12.06 -9.19 -3.80
N LEU A 2 -11.12 -9.17 -2.85
CA LEU A 2 -9.67 -9.18 -2.97
C LEU A 2 -9.15 -10.38 -2.17
N ASP A 3 -8.13 -11.07 -2.68
CA ASP A 3 -7.50 -12.21 -2.01
C ASP A 3 -5.99 -12.01 -1.89
N PHE A 4 -5.52 -11.55 -0.73
CA PHE A 4 -4.09 -11.37 -0.47
C PHE A 4 -3.42 -12.68 -0.06
N ARG A 5 -2.28 -12.99 -0.66
CA ARG A 5 -1.54 -14.24 -0.40
C ARG A 5 -0.14 -14.01 0.18
N LYS A 6 0.38 -12.79 0.05
CA LYS A 6 1.73 -12.44 0.50
C LYS A 6 1.76 -11.01 1.01
N GLY A 7 2.48 -10.80 2.11
CA GLY A 7 2.95 -9.49 2.56
C GLY A 7 4.48 -9.40 2.49
N SER A 8 5.00 -8.32 1.93
CA SER A 8 6.42 -7.97 1.93
C SER A 8 6.60 -6.63 2.62
N HIS A 9 7.23 -6.64 3.79
CA HIS A 9 7.57 -5.42 4.53
C HIS A 9 9.01 -5.03 4.21
N PHE A 10 9.15 -3.83 3.68
CA PHE A 10 10.42 -3.23 3.34
C PHE A 10 10.74 -2.19 4.39
N CYS A 11 11.81 -2.45 5.13
CA CYS A 11 12.41 -1.47 5.99
C CYS A 11 12.91 -0.28 5.16
N GLY A 12 12.58 0.95 5.57
CA GLY A 12 13.04 2.17 4.91
C GLY A 12 13.04 3.37 5.85
N GLU A 13 13.13 4.55 5.25
CA GLU A 13 13.10 5.86 5.93
C GLU A 13 11.67 6.33 6.19
N LEU A 14 11.54 7.48 6.85
CA LEU A 14 10.27 8.17 7.06
C LEU A 14 10.35 9.61 6.52
N LEU A 15 10.71 9.74 5.24
CA LEU A 15 10.79 11.04 4.58
C LEU A 15 9.38 11.65 4.44
N PRO A 16 9.27 12.99 4.41
CA PRO A 16 7.99 13.67 4.33
C PRO A 16 7.33 13.52 2.95
N MET A 17 6.02 13.22 2.95
CA MET A 17 5.22 13.01 1.74
C MET A 17 4.54 14.27 1.19
N ARG A 18 4.95 15.46 1.64
CA ARG A 18 4.39 16.71 1.15
C ARG A 18 4.73 16.90 -0.35
N PRO A 19 3.79 17.40 -1.19
CA PRO A 19 4.00 17.49 -2.64
C PRO A 19 5.30 18.21 -3.04
N SER A 20 5.67 19.28 -2.34
CA SER A 20 6.90 20.04 -2.58
C SER A 20 8.19 19.26 -2.35
N PHE A 21 8.15 18.20 -1.55
CA PHE A 21 9.29 17.33 -1.27
C PHE A 21 9.36 16.20 -2.29
N VAL A 22 8.23 15.53 -2.56
CA VAL A 22 8.13 14.46 -3.57
C VAL A 22 8.46 14.98 -4.98
N SER A 23 8.13 16.24 -5.29
CA SER A 23 8.50 16.84 -6.58
C SER A 23 10.00 17.09 -6.75
N ARG A 24 10.79 17.06 -5.67
CA ARG A 24 12.25 17.33 -5.68
C ARG A 24 13.09 16.07 -5.54
N PHE A 25 12.53 15.01 -4.96
CA PHE A 25 13.20 13.73 -4.74
C PHE A 25 12.37 12.62 -5.38
N SER A 26 12.90 11.99 -6.43
CA SER A 26 12.16 11.01 -7.25
C SER A 26 11.82 9.71 -6.53
N ASP A 27 12.56 9.37 -5.48
CA ASP A 27 12.58 7.99 -4.95
C ASP A 27 11.91 7.85 -3.58
N VAL A 28 11.16 8.88 -3.13
CA VAL A 28 10.59 8.93 -1.78
C VAL A 28 9.76 7.68 -1.43
N PHE A 29 8.96 7.18 -2.38
CA PHE A 29 8.14 5.99 -2.18
C PHE A 29 8.95 4.69 -2.03
N SER A 30 10.10 4.62 -2.69
CA SER A 30 10.99 3.45 -2.69
C SER A 30 11.95 3.46 -1.50
N VAL A 31 12.31 4.65 -1.03
CA VAL A 31 13.19 4.87 0.13
C VAL A 31 12.41 4.75 1.43
N ASN A 32 11.15 5.18 1.48
CA ASN A 32 10.35 5.07 2.69
C ASN A 32 10.01 3.62 3.05
N GLU A 33 9.85 3.39 4.35
CA GLU A 33 9.31 2.13 4.88
C GLU A 33 7.94 1.87 4.24
N ARG A 34 7.73 0.63 3.77
CA ARG A 34 6.48 0.26 3.09
C ARG A 34 6.12 -1.20 3.32
N LEU A 35 4.83 -1.47 3.21
CA LEU A 35 4.27 -2.81 3.19
C LEU A 35 3.57 -3.04 1.85
N VAL A 36 3.97 -4.09 1.14
CA VAL A 36 3.36 -4.53 -0.10
C VAL A 36 2.53 -5.78 0.17
N LEU A 37 1.23 -5.69 -0.06
CA LEU A 37 0.33 -6.84 -0.08
C LEU A 37 0.11 -7.26 -1.53
N THR A 38 0.42 -8.51 -1.85
CA THR A 38 0.26 -9.09 -3.19
C THR A 38 -0.84 -10.14 -3.15
N GLY A 39 -1.74 -10.06 -4.12
CA GLY A 39 -2.91 -10.90 -4.22
C GLY A 39 -3.57 -10.80 -5.58
N SER A 40 -4.81 -11.25 -5.65
CA SER A 40 -5.65 -11.16 -6.84
C SER A 40 -6.95 -10.41 -6.55
N TRP A 41 -7.51 -9.81 -7.59
CA TRP A 41 -8.84 -9.25 -7.62
C TRP A 41 -9.59 -9.79 -8.85
N LYS A 42 -10.84 -9.36 -9.06
CA LYS A 42 -11.72 -9.90 -10.12
C LYS A 42 -11.09 -9.94 -11.52
N GLN A 43 -10.18 -9.03 -11.87
CA GLN A 43 -9.60 -8.94 -13.23
C GLN A 43 -8.16 -9.43 -13.32
N GLY A 44 -7.55 -9.95 -12.26
CA GLY A 44 -6.18 -10.44 -12.28
C GLY A 44 -5.41 -10.12 -11.02
N GLN A 45 -4.11 -9.86 -11.15
CA GLN A 45 -3.24 -9.56 -10.02
C GLN A 45 -3.44 -8.13 -9.49
N MET A 46 -3.16 -7.97 -8.20
CA MET A 46 -3.19 -6.71 -7.49
C MET A 46 -2.03 -6.63 -6.49
N ASN A 47 -1.47 -5.43 -6.36
CA ASN A 47 -0.59 -5.03 -5.27
C ASN A 47 -1.17 -3.78 -4.59
N LEU A 48 -1.31 -3.85 -3.27
CA LEU A 48 -1.59 -2.70 -2.42
C LEU A 48 -0.33 -2.36 -1.65
N VAL A 49 0.15 -1.13 -1.79
CA VAL A 49 1.37 -0.64 -1.15
C VAL A 49 1.01 0.43 -0.14
N ALA A 50 1.21 0.12 1.13
CA ALA A 50 1.12 1.08 2.22
C ALA A 50 2.50 1.68 2.47
N VAL A 51 2.65 3.00 2.27
CA VAL A 51 3.93 3.72 2.43
C VAL A 51 3.85 4.60 3.69
N ALA A 52 4.80 4.42 4.59
CA ALA A 52 4.93 5.22 5.80
C ALA A 52 5.58 6.59 5.52
N ALA A 53 5.41 7.54 6.44
CA ALA A 53 5.86 8.92 6.28
C ALA A 53 6.31 9.53 7.62
N GLN A 54 6.94 10.72 7.55
CA GLN A 54 7.44 11.46 8.70
C GLN A 54 6.37 11.75 9.76
N ASN A 55 6.82 11.82 11.02
CA ASN A 55 6.14 12.29 12.22
C ASN A 55 5.33 11.28 13.03
N VAL A 56 4.56 10.35 12.46
CA VAL A 56 4.06 9.14 13.16
C VAL A 56 3.51 8.22 12.07
N GLY A 57 3.84 6.92 12.02
CA GLY A 57 3.24 6.10 10.96
C GLY A 57 3.53 4.62 11.01
N SER A 58 3.19 3.94 12.11
CA SER A 58 3.14 2.47 12.07
C SER A 58 2.00 2.05 11.13
N ILE A 59 2.34 1.29 10.11
CA ILE A 59 1.40 0.50 9.31
C ILE A 59 0.95 -0.68 10.18
N TYR A 60 -0.36 -0.91 10.26
CA TYR A 60 -0.94 -2.07 10.90
C TYR A 60 -1.94 -2.76 9.97
N LEU A 61 -2.11 -4.06 10.17
CA LEU A 61 -3.10 -4.90 9.49
C LEU A 61 -4.00 -5.53 10.55
N ASP A 62 -5.31 -5.53 10.32
CA ASP A 62 -6.28 -6.02 11.31
C ASP A 62 -6.14 -7.53 11.56
N PHE A 63 -5.63 -8.26 10.58
CA PHE A 63 -5.39 -9.71 10.63
C PHE A 63 -3.93 -10.09 10.97
N ASP A 64 -3.05 -9.13 11.25
CA ASP A 64 -1.63 -9.41 11.54
C ASP A 64 -1.05 -8.52 12.66
N GLU A 65 -1.42 -8.82 13.90
CA GLU A 65 -0.90 -8.13 15.10
C GLU A 65 0.63 -8.23 15.28
N LYS A 66 1.24 -9.23 14.63
CA LYS A 66 2.69 -9.47 14.68
C LYS A 66 3.46 -8.55 13.74
N LEU A 67 2.80 -7.89 12.79
CA LEU A 67 3.43 -6.85 11.97
C LEU A 67 3.89 -5.70 12.88
N LYS A 68 5.19 -5.41 12.86
CA LYS A 68 5.78 -4.28 13.58
C LYS A 68 6.56 -3.42 12.60
N THR A 69 6.07 -2.21 12.37
CA THR A 69 6.68 -1.18 11.52
C THR A 69 7.19 -0.03 12.37
N ASN A 70 7.96 0.89 11.76
CA ASN A 70 8.55 2.04 12.45
C ASN A 70 9.40 1.63 13.67
N ARG A 71 10.27 0.62 13.48
CA ARG A 71 11.23 0.24 14.51
C ARG A 71 12.41 1.21 14.50
N LEU A 72 12.82 1.68 15.67
CA LEU A 72 14.11 2.34 15.84
C LEU A 72 15.19 1.42 15.29
N ARG A 73 15.98 1.93 14.35
CA ARG A 73 17.14 1.22 13.78
C ARG A 73 18.40 1.95 14.19
N ASP A 74 19.44 1.19 14.54
CA ASP A 74 20.75 1.72 14.89
C ASP A 74 21.53 2.23 13.66
N ILE A 75 21.15 1.81 12.45
CA ILE A 75 21.80 2.18 11.19
C ILE A 75 20.74 2.69 10.19
N VAL A 76 20.95 3.92 9.70
CA VAL A 76 20.20 4.50 8.58
C VAL A 76 20.71 3.86 7.30
N VAL A 77 19.88 3.04 6.66
CA VAL A 77 20.25 2.37 5.40
C VAL A 77 19.66 3.19 4.26
N HIS A 78 20.46 4.13 3.73
CA HIS A 78 20.08 4.97 2.59
C HIS A 78 19.75 4.19 1.29
N CYS A 79 19.83 2.87 1.30
CA CYS A 79 19.69 1.97 0.15
C CYS A 79 18.80 0.74 0.46
N GLY A 80 17.59 0.94 1.00
CA GLY A 80 16.62 -0.16 1.19
C GLY A 80 17.02 -1.13 2.30
N GLY A 81 16.32 -1.06 3.43
CA GLY A 81 16.59 -1.93 4.57
C GLY A 81 16.09 -3.37 4.37
N ASP A 82 16.23 -4.16 5.43
CA ASP A 82 15.79 -5.56 5.47
C ASP A 82 14.36 -5.76 4.94
N VAL A 83 14.20 -6.77 4.11
CA VAL A 83 12.90 -7.17 3.57
C VAL A 83 12.42 -8.41 4.32
N SER A 84 11.30 -8.29 5.02
CA SER A 84 10.62 -9.44 5.62
C SER A 84 9.44 -9.86 4.75
N ASN A 85 9.36 -11.15 4.44
CA ASN A 85 8.31 -11.73 3.61
C ASN A 85 7.45 -12.66 4.45
N LYS A 86 6.13 -12.52 4.33
CA LYS A 86 5.15 -13.42 4.93
C LYS A 86 4.24 -13.96 3.85
N ARG A 87 4.14 -15.28 3.74
CA ARG A 87 3.13 -15.95 2.94
C ARG A 87 1.98 -16.34 3.86
N PHE A 88 0.77 -15.99 3.50
CA PHE A 88 -0.41 -16.38 4.27
C PHE A 88 -0.75 -17.83 3.93
N VAL A 89 -1.02 -18.64 4.96
CA VAL A 89 -1.37 -20.06 4.80
C VAL A 89 -2.69 -20.15 4.04
N GLU A 90 -3.69 -19.42 4.54
CA GLU A 90 -4.94 -19.15 3.83
C GLU A 90 -4.93 -17.73 3.25
N PRO A 91 -5.51 -17.50 2.06
CA PRO A 91 -5.66 -16.16 1.52
C PRO A 91 -6.47 -15.27 2.48
N ILE A 92 -6.04 -14.01 2.61
CA ILE A 92 -6.80 -12.99 3.32
C ILE A 92 -7.82 -12.43 2.34
N HIS A 93 -9.07 -12.87 2.51
CA HIS A 93 -10.22 -12.42 1.71
C HIS A 93 -10.77 -11.11 2.26
N LEU A 94 -11.05 -10.16 1.38
CA LEU A 94 -11.69 -8.88 1.71
C LEU A 94 -12.71 -8.52 0.65
N ASP A 95 -13.91 -8.17 1.08
CA ASP A 95 -14.93 -7.59 0.24
C ASP A 95 -14.89 -6.06 0.21
N ALA A 96 -15.67 -5.48 -0.71
CA ALA A 96 -15.73 -4.04 -0.85
C ALA A 96 -16.32 -3.43 0.44
N GLY A 97 -15.51 -2.61 1.12
CA GLY A 97 -15.87 -1.97 2.39
C GLY A 97 -15.22 -2.62 3.62
N ASP A 98 -14.62 -3.80 3.47
CA ASP A 98 -13.92 -4.44 4.59
C ASP A 98 -12.68 -3.65 5.00
N ALA A 99 -12.43 -3.63 6.31
CA ALA A 99 -11.23 -3.04 6.87
C ALA A 99 -10.03 -3.97 6.66
N LEU A 100 -8.98 -3.44 6.04
CA LEU A 100 -7.69 -4.11 5.86
C LEU A 100 -6.75 -3.86 7.04
N GLY A 101 -6.81 -2.65 7.58
CA GLY A 101 -5.83 -2.05 8.47
C GLY A 101 -5.72 -0.56 8.21
N GLY A 102 -4.62 0.04 8.64
CA GLY A 102 -4.48 1.48 8.50
C GLY A 102 -3.14 2.04 8.94
N PHE A 103 -3.16 3.34 9.15
CA PHE A 103 -2.01 4.14 9.56
C PHE A 103 -2.39 4.98 10.76
N ARG A 104 -1.46 5.19 11.69
CA ARG A 104 -1.72 6.01 12.88
C ARG A 104 -1.75 7.52 12.60
N MET A 105 -0.99 8.00 11.61
CA MET A 105 -1.11 9.35 11.04
C MET A 105 -0.68 9.35 9.57
N GLY A 106 -1.25 10.30 8.81
CA GLY A 106 -1.11 10.56 7.38
C GLY A 106 -0.11 9.72 6.59
N SER A 107 -0.61 9.01 5.58
CA SER A 107 0.16 8.05 4.79
C SER A 107 -0.16 8.13 3.31
N THR A 108 0.55 7.34 2.50
CA THR A 108 0.23 7.14 1.09
C THR A 108 -0.06 5.68 0.81
N VAL A 109 -1.11 5.43 0.01
CA VAL A 109 -1.40 4.12 -0.58
C VAL A 109 -1.17 4.21 -2.07
N ALA A 110 -0.40 3.27 -2.62
CA ALA A 110 -0.35 3.03 -4.06
C ALA A 110 -1.06 1.71 -4.38
N LEU A 111 -1.93 1.75 -5.39
CA LEU A 111 -2.64 0.59 -5.90
C LEU A 111 -2.14 0.29 -7.31
N ILE A 112 -1.69 -0.94 -7.53
CA ILE A 112 -1.25 -1.43 -8.85
C ILE A 112 -2.05 -2.69 -9.13
N PHE A 113 -2.80 -2.73 -10.22
CA PHE A 113 -3.64 -3.88 -10.52
C PHE A 113 -3.77 -4.10 -12.02
N GLU A 114 -3.92 -5.36 -12.41
CA GLU A 114 -4.25 -5.76 -13.78
C GLU A 114 -5.72 -5.46 -14.05
N ALA A 115 -6.06 -4.87 -15.19
CA ALA A 115 -7.45 -4.71 -15.60
C ALA A 115 -7.61 -5.16 -17.05
N SER A 116 -8.76 -5.74 -17.38
CA SER A 116 -9.07 -6.10 -18.76
C SER A 116 -9.08 -4.85 -19.66
N PRO A 117 -8.76 -5.02 -20.97
CA PRO A 117 -8.89 -3.94 -21.93
C PRO A 117 -10.29 -3.33 -21.87
N GLY A 118 -10.39 -2.00 -21.77
CA GLY A 118 -11.66 -1.30 -21.62
C GLY A 118 -12.02 -0.87 -20.20
N PHE A 119 -11.12 -1.01 -19.22
CA PHE A 119 -11.31 -0.42 -17.90
C PHE A 119 -11.61 1.08 -18.00
N GLN A 120 -12.73 1.51 -17.42
CA GLN A 120 -13.16 2.90 -17.40
C GLN A 120 -12.92 3.50 -16.01
N TRP A 121 -12.22 4.62 -15.98
CA TRP A 121 -11.95 5.36 -14.75
C TRP A 121 -13.11 6.31 -14.43
N ASP A 122 -13.59 6.25 -13.18
CA ASP A 122 -14.58 7.18 -12.63
C ASP A 122 -13.90 8.36 -11.89
N VAL A 123 -12.56 8.40 -11.92
CA VAL A 123 -11.71 9.42 -11.28
C VAL A 123 -10.63 9.90 -12.22
N ALA A 124 -10.21 11.15 -12.06
CA ALA A 124 -9.09 11.76 -12.78
C ALA A 124 -7.91 12.08 -11.85
N GLN A 125 -6.74 12.36 -12.44
CA GLN A 125 -5.59 12.81 -11.69
C GLN A 125 -5.91 14.09 -10.90
N GLY A 126 -5.62 14.09 -9.60
CA GLY A 126 -5.87 15.22 -8.70
C GLY A 126 -7.23 15.17 -8.00
N ASP A 127 -8.11 14.24 -8.35
CA ASP A 127 -9.39 14.07 -7.68
C ASP A 127 -9.22 13.69 -6.20
N ARG A 128 -10.08 14.25 -5.36
CA ARG A 128 -10.27 13.74 -4.00
C ARG A 128 -11.13 12.48 -4.04
N VAL A 129 -10.61 11.40 -3.48
CA VAL A 129 -11.31 10.12 -3.31
C VAL A 129 -11.80 10.01 -1.87
N GLN A 130 -13.02 9.50 -1.69
CA GLN A 130 -13.63 9.23 -0.39
C GLN A 130 -13.92 7.73 -0.25
N VAL A 131 -14.03 7.26 0.99
CA VAL A 131 -14.44 5.86 1.26
C VAL A 131 -15.79 5.59 0.61
N GLY A 132 -15.91 4.44 -0.07
CA GLY A 132 -17.10 4.06 -0.83
C GLY A 132 -17.21 4.69 -2.22
N LYS A 133 -16.35 5.66 -2.57
CA LYS A 133 -16.29 6.18 -3.95
C LYS A 133 -15.63 5.12 -4.84
N LYS A 134 -16.34 4.72 -5.89
CA LYS A 134 -15.83 3.85 -6.93
C LYS A 134 -14.71 4.56 -7.71
N LEU A 135 -13.62 3.84 -7.99
CA LEU A 135 -12.49 4.35 -8.78
C LEU A 135 -12.68 4.14 -10.28
N GLY A 136 -13.45 3.12 -10.66
CA GLY A 136 -13.70 2.74 -12.02
C GLY A 136 -14.32 1.36 -12.11
N GLU A 137 -14.53 0.89 -13.32
CA GLU A 137 -15.05 -0.44 -13.62
C GLU A 137 -14.33 -1.09 -14.78
N ALA A 138 -14.20 -2.41 -14.67
CA ALA A 138 -13.89 -3.21 -15.85
C ALA A 138 -15.13 -3.27 -16.74
N SER A 139 -14.95 -3.04 -18.04
CA SER A 139 -15.99 -3.25 -19.04
C SER A 139 -16.59 -4.64 -18.89
N GLY A 140 -17.90 -4.70 -18.73
CA GLY A 140 -18.63 -5.95 -18.54
C GLY A 140 -18.35 -6.95 -19.67
N ARG A 141 -18.11 -8.20 -19.31
CA ARG A 141 -18.43 -9.33 -20.19
C ARG A 141 -19.81 -9.83 -19.83
#